data_AF-A0A7W4FBQ3-F1
#
_entry.id   AF-A0A7W4FBQ3-F1
#
_cell.length_a   1.000
_cell.length_b   1.000
_cell.length_c   1.000
_cell.angle_alpha   90.00
_cell.angle_beta   90.00
_cell.angle_gamma   90.00
#
_symmetry.space_group_name_H-M   'P 1'
#
loop_
_entity.id
_entity.type
_entity.pdbx_description
1 polymer ?
#
loop_
_entity_poly.entity_id
_entity_poly.type
_entity_poly.pdbx_seq_one_letter_code
_entity_poly.pdbx_strand_id
1 'polypeptide(L)'
;MRNLTLRQAAEYVSHIEIECRRCGRAGRYPMKTAMERWGPDCDLWDIVQDLSWDCSQRAPGTRVTELCQAASPTYLKVPEK
;
A
#
# COMPACT_ATOMS: atom_id res chain seq x y z
N MET A 1 -4.31 12.05 5.16
CA MET A 1 -3.59 11.15 4.23
C MET A 1 -4.22 11.34 2.86
N ARG A 2 -3.40 11.45 1.81
CA ARG A 2 -3.88 11.55 0.43
C ARG A 2 -4.66 10.28 0.06
N ASN A 3 -5.88 10.46 -0.42
CA ASN A 3 -6.68 9.37 -0.95
C ASN A 3 -6.33 9.24 -2.44
N LEU A 4 -5.61 8.18 -2.81
CA LEU A 4 -5.14 7.87 -4.16
C LEU A 4 -5.66 6.50 -4.55
N THR A 5 -6.60 6.46 -5.49
CA THR A 5 -7.21 5.19 -5.93
C THR A 5 -6.33 4.45 -6.93
N LEU A 6 -6.57 3.14 -7.08
CA LEU A 6 -5.91 2.33 -8.12
C LEU A 6 -6.10 2.89 -9.52
N ARG A 7 -7.31 3.40 -9.84
CA ARG A 7 -7.61 4.05 -11.13
C ARG A 7 -6.72 5.25 -11.39
N GLN A 8 -6.60 6.14 -10.40
CA GLN A 8 -5.75 7.33 -10.51
C GLN A 8 -4.27 6.95 -10.60
N ALA A 9 -3.82 5.97 -9.83
CA ALA A 9 -2.43 5.52 -9.87
C ALA A 9 -2.07 4.88 -11.23
N ALA A 10 -3.01 4.16 -11.85
CA ALA A 10 -2.79 3.48 -13.13
C ALA A 10 -2.51 4.42 -14.31
N GLU A 11 -2.82 5.72 -14.18
CA GLU A 11 -2.45 6.74 -15.18
C GLU A 11 -0.91 6.96 -15.24
N TYR A 12 -0.20 6.63 -14.16
CA TYR A 12 1.23 6.96 -14.00
C TYR A 12 2.13 5.73 -13.82
N VAL A 13 1.59 4.64 -13.29
CA VAL A 13 2.35 3.42 -12.98
C VAL A 13 1.65 2.16 -13.47
N SER A 14 2.42 1.18 -13.92
CA SER A 14 1.89 -0.11 -14.40
C SER A 14 1.61 -1.13 -13.29
N HIS A 15 2.03 -0.83 -12.06
CA HIS A 15 1.95 -1.73 -10.91
C HIS A 15 1.99 -0.94 -9.61
N ILE A 16 1.36 -1.49 -8.56
CA ILE A 16 1.53 -1.00 -7.20
C ILE A 16 2.68 -1.72 -6.53
N GLU A 17 3.40 -1.01 -5.68
CA GLU A 17 4.44 -1.57 -4.81
C GLU A 17 4.00 -1.46 -3.36
N ILE A 18 4.33 -2.45 -2.56
CA ILE A 18 4.19 -2.44 -1.11
C ILE A 18 5.56 -2.80 -0.53
N GLU A 19 6.00 -2.06 0.47
CA GLU A 19 7.16 -2.41 1.28
C GLU A 19 6.88 -2.17 2.76
N CYS A 20 7.43 -3.00 3.64
CA CYS A 20 7.50 -2.77 5.08
C CYS A 20 8.93 -3.06 5.55
N ARG A 21 9.65 -2.02 5.98
CA ARG A 21 11.04 -2.15 6.45
C ARG A 21 11.18 -2.86 7.80
N ARG A 22 10.06 -3.09 8.50
CA ARG A 22 10.05 -3.78 9.80
C ARG A 22 9.94 -5.30 9.67
N CYS A 23 8.89 -5.78 8.99
CA CYS A 23 8.69 -7.22 8.79
C CYS A 23 9.28 -7.75 7.48
N GLY A 24 9.85 -6.88 6.64
CA GLY A 24 10.43 -7.26 5.35
C GLY A 24 9.39 -7.54 4.25
N ARG A 25 8.10 -7.34 4.53
CA ARG A 25 7.04 -7.53 3.52
C ARG A 25 7.34 -6.66 2.31
N ALA A 26 7.38 -7.28 1.13
CA ALA A 26 7.50 -6.59 -0.14
C ALA A 26 6.60 -7.27 -1.17
N GLY A 27 6.02 -6.49 -2.08
CA GLY A 27 5.16 -7.02 -3.14
C GLY A 27 4.99 -6.05 -4.28
N ARG A 28 4.88 -6.58 -5.49
CA ARG A 28 4.63 -5.82 -6.72
C ARG A 28 3.42 -6.42 -7.42
N TYR A 29 2.35 -5.64 -7.57
CA TYR A 29 1.10 -6.12 -8.14
C TYR A 29 0.79 -5.35 -9.43
N PRO A 30 0.70 -6.02 -10.59
CA PRO A 30 0.25 -5.37 -11.82
C PRO A 30 -1.10 -4.68 -11.64
N MET A 31 -1.31 -3.51 -12.25
CA MET A 31 -2.54 -2.74 -12.05
C MET A 31 -3.80 -3.52 -12.39
N LYS A 32 -3.77 -4.33 -13.46
CA LYS A 32 -4.88 -5.20 -13.83
C LYS A 32 -5.27 -6.13 -12.67
N THR A 33 -4.30 -6.88 -12.15
CA THR A 33 -4.51 -7.80 -11.02
C THR A 33 -4.94 -7.06 -9.75
N ALA A 34 -4.37 -5.87 -9.50
CA ALA A 34 -4.74 -5.07 -8.35
C ALA A 34 -6.20 -4.59 -8.43
N MET A 35 -6.62 -4.08 -9.59
CA MET A 35 -8.00 -3.65 -9.82
C MET A 35 -9.00 -4.81 -9.76
N GLU A 36 -8.63 -5.99 -10.27
CA GLU A 36 -9.44 -7.20 -10.16
C GLU A 36 -9.62 -7.65 -8.70
N ARG A 37 -8.58 -7.49 -7.87
CA ARG A 37 -8.59 -7.94 -6.47
C ARG A 37 -9.29 -6.97 -5.51
N TRP A 38 -8.99 -5.68 -5.61
CA TRP A 38 -9.46 -4.67 -4.65
C TRP A 38 -10.53 -3.73 -5.22
N GLY A 39 -10.71 -3.70 -6.53
CA GLY A 39 -11.58 -2.76 -7.22
C GLY A 39 -10.84 -1.48 -7.62
N PRO A 40 -11.20 -0.85 -8.76
CA PRO A 40 -10.45 0.28 -9.33
C PRO A 40 -10.52 1.55 -8.48
N ASP A 41 -11.56 1.71 -7.67
CA ASP A 41 -11.78 2.89 -6.84
C ASP A 41 -11.32 2.68 -5.38
N CYS A 42 -10.68 1.54 -5.09
CA CYS A 42 -10.06 1.28 -3.80
C CYS A 42 -8.82 2.16 -3.60
N ASP A 43 -8.67 2.69 -2.39
CA ASP A 43 -7.57 3.54 -1.99
C ASP A 43 -6.30 2.72 -1.70
N LEU A 44 -5.14 3.27 -2.09
CA LEU A 44 -3.86 2.62 -1.84
C LEU A 44 -3.56 2.42 -0.35
N TRP A 45 -4.07 3.26 0.56
CA TRP A 45 -3.87 3.09 1.99
C TRP A 45 -4.65 1.88 2.49
N ASP A 46 -5.90 1.72 2.06
CA ASP A 46 -6.72 0.56 2.41
C ASP A 46 -6.06 -0.73 1.92
N ILE A 47 -5.45 -0.72 0.74
CA ILE A 47 -4.66 -1.86 0.22
C ILE A 47 -3.42 -2.11 1.09
N VAL A 48 -2.72 -1.07 1.53
CA VAL A 48 -1.60 -1.20 2.47
C VAL A 48 -2.07 -1.78 3.80
N GLN A 49 -3.23 -1.37 4.31
CA GLN A 49 -3.82 -1.91 5.55
C GLN A 49 -4.14 -3.39 5.39
N ASP A 50 -4.84 -3.76 4.32
CA ASP A 50 -5.19 -5.15 3.98
C ASP A 50 -3.93 -6.01 3.88
N LEU A 51 -2.98 -5.64 3.04
CA LEU A 51 -1.77 -6.44 2.81
C LEU A 51 -0.82 -6.54 4.01
N SER A 52 -0.99 -5.67 5.01
CA SER A 52 -0.15 -5.70 6.20
C SER A 52 -0.89 -6.04 7.49
N TRP A 53 -2.13 -6.50 7.41
CA TRP A 53 -2.99 -6.80 8.57
C TRP A 53 -2.34 -7.77 9.57
N ASP A 54 -1.59 -8.75 9.06
CA ASP A 54 -0.90 -9.82 9.80
C ASP A 54 0.50 -9.43 10.30
N CYS A 55 0.91 -8.16 10.12
CA CYS A 55 2.18 -7.69 10.63
C CYS A 55 2.16 -7.71 12.17
N SER A 56 3.07 -8.46 12.79
CA SER A 56 3.19 -8.56 14.25
C SER A 56 3.39 -7.19 14.93
N GLN A 57 3.90 -6.21 14.19
CA GLN A 57 4.11 -4.83 14.64
C GLN A 57 2.85 -3.95 14.58
N ARG A 58 1.68 -4.52 14.27
CA ARG A 58 0.36 -3.88 14.40
C ARG A 58 -0.39 -4.32 15.67
N ALA A 59 0.19 -5.23 16.45
CA ALA A 59 -0.45 -5.73 17.66
C ALA A 59 -0.61 -4.61 18.71
N PRO A 60 -1.67 -4.66 19.55
CA PRO A 60 -1.77 -3.79 20.71
C PRO A 60 -0.54 -3.94 21.61
N GLY A 61 0.02 -2.83 22.08
CA GLY A 61 1.19 -2.80 22.96
C GLY A 61 2.55 -2.76 22.25
N THR A 62 2.60 -2.83 20.92
CA THR A 62 3.82 -2.55 20.16
C THR A 62 4.31 -1.12 20.44
N ARG A 63 5.62 -0.96 20.68
CA ARG A 63 6.21 0.37 20.91
C ARG A 63 6.07 1.22 19.65
N VAL A 64 5.87 2.54 19.82
CA VAL A 64 5.76 3.47 18.69
C VAL A 64 6.94 3.35 17.71
N THR A 65 8.14 3.12 18.25
CA THR A 65 9.36 2.93 17.45
C THR A 65 9.38 1.63 16.64
N GLU A 66 8.55 0.65 16.98
CA GLU A 66 8.50 -0.69 16.39
C GLU A 66 7.33 -0.87 15.43
N LEU A 67 6.40 0.10 15.37
CA LEU A 67 5.18 0.03 14.55
C LEU A 67 5.45 -0.37 13.10
N CYS A 68 4.48 -1.06 12.53
CA CYS A 68 4.46 -1.46 11.12
C CYS A 68 4.73 -0.26 10.20
N GLN A 69 5.74 -0.42 9.33
CA GLN A 69 6.14 0.58 8.35
C GLN A 69 5.69 0.20 6.93
N ALA A 70 4.57 -0.52 6.82
CA ALA A 70 4.00 -0.86 5.53
C ALA A 70 3.59 0.44 4.81
N ALA A 71 4.10 0.62 3.61
CA ALA A 71 3.85 1.76 2.76
C ALA A 71 3.82 1.32 1.30
N SER A 72 3.24 2.17 0.45
CA SER A 72 3.31 2.00 -0.99
C SER A 72 4.22 3.06 -1.62
N PRO A 73 5.41 2.69 -2.13
CA PRO A 73 6.27 3.62 -2.88
C PRO A 73 5.56 4.25 -4.10
N THR A 74 4.47 3.66 -4.56
CA THR A 74 3.62 4.19 -5.63
C THR A 74 3.14 5.62 -5.35
N TYR A 75 2.91 6.00 -4.10
CA TYR A 75 2.53 7.38 -3.74
C TYR A 75 3.56 8.43 -4.20
N LEU A 76 4.84 8.07 -4.23
CA LEU A 76 5.92 8.99 -4.66
C LEU A 76 6.00 9.13 -6.18
N LYS A 77 5.36 8.23 -6.92
CA LYS A 77 5.39 8.16 -8.39
C LYS A 77 4.19 8.85 -9.03
N VAL A 78 3.19 9.22 -8.24
CA VAL A 78 1.98 9.89 -8.71
C VAL A 78 2.03 11.36 -8.31
N PRO A 79 2.02 12.32 -9.26
CA PRO A 79 2.03 13.75 -8.96
C PRO A 79 0.92 14.16 -7.99
N GLU A 80 1.20 15.12 -7.12
CA GLU A 80 0.16 15.81 -6.36
C GLU A 80 -0.64 16.70 -7.33
N LYS A 81 -1.98 16.61 -7.27
CA LYS A 81 -2.86 17.49 -8.05
C LYS A 81 -3.08 18.79 -7.32
#